data_AF-A0A7Z7IHJ7-F1
#
_entry.id   AF-A0A7Z7IHJ7-F1
#
_cell.length_a   1.000
_cell.length_b   1.000
_cell.length_c   1.000
_cell.angle_alpha   90.00
_cell.angle_beta   90.00
_cell.angle_gamma   90.00
#
_symmetry.space_group_name_H-M   'P 1'
#
loop_
_entity.id
_entity.type
_entity.pdbx_description
1 polymer ?
#
loop_
_entity_poly.entity_id
_entity_poly.type
_entity_poly.pdbx_seq_one_letter_code
_entity_poly.pdbx_strand_id
1 'polypeptide(L)'
;MNVHPGFNPYNRGWFPQVFSIIDGQKVGVTIHEIDDQLDHGPIIAQQECAIESWDSSGSVYARLMDIERELVLEHFASIRDGSYTTRSPAIEGNLNLKKDFEQLRQLDLNEHGTFGHFLNRLRALTHDDFRNAWFVDASGRKIFVRVVLEPEKT
;
A
#
# COMPACT_ATOMS: atom_id res chain seq x y z
N MET A 1 -10.18 -8.37 16.18
CA MET A 1 -8.90 -7.66 15.96
C MET A 1 -8.38 -7.97 14.58
N ASN A 2 -7.77 -6.99 13.93
CA ASN A 2 -7.18 -7.08 12.60
C ASN A 2 -5.74 -6.55 12.63
N VAL A 3 -4.88 -7.15 11.80
CA VAL A 3 -3.54 -6.66 11.52
C VAL A 3 -3.53 -6.32 10.04
N HIS A 4 -3.45 -5.03 9.75
CA HIS A 4 -3.60 -4.48 8.40
C HIS A 4 -2.26 -3.91 7.92
N PRO A 5 -1.73 -4.33 6.76
CA PRO A 5 -0.52 -3.78 6.17
C PRO A 5 -0.79 -2.42 5.48
N GLY A 6 -1.39 -1.49 6.23
CA GLY A 6 -1.60 -0.09 5.89
C GLY A 6 -1.54 0.80 7.14
N PHE A 7 -1.49 2.12 6.96
CA PHE A 7 -1.43 3.09 8.06
C PHE A 7 -2.78 3.81 8.20
N ASN A 8 -3.69 3.23 8.99
CA ASN A 8 -5.04 3.78 9.12
C ASN A 8 -5.00 5.22 9.64
N PRO A 9 -5.87 6.11 9.13
CA PRO A 9 -6.99 5.83 8.23
C PRO A 9 -6.67 5.99 6.73
N TYR A 10 -5.41 6.12 6.33
CA TYR A 10 -5.03 6.39 4.94
C TYR A 10 -4.97 5.11 4.11
N ASN A 11 -5.50 5.18 2.88
CA ASN A 11 -5.44 4.09 1.90
C ASN A 11 -5.89 2.72 2.46
N ARG A 12 -6.97 2.73 3.25
CA ARG A 12 -7.59 1.52 3.79
C ARG A 12 -7.97 0.55 2.67
N GLY A 13 -8.11 -0.73 3.01
CA GLY A 13 -8.57 -1.76 2.08
C GLY A 13 -7.45 -2.37 1.27
N TRP A 14 -7.64 -2.42 -0.06
CA TRP A 14 -6.77 -3.19 -0.95
C TRP A 14 -5.43 -2.49 -1.21
N PHE A 15 -4.35 -3.24 -1.02
CA PHE A 15 -2.97 -2.87 -1.36
C PHE A 15 -2.56 -1.43 -1.01
N PRO A 16 -2.56 -1.05 0.28
CA PRO A 16 -2.31 0.34 0.71
C PRO A 16 -1.04 0.95 0.11
N GLN A 17 0.06 0.19 0.03
CA GLN A 17 1.33 0.65 -0.52
C GLN A 17 1.27 1.03 -2.00
N VAL A 18 0.40 0.39 -2.79
CA VAL A 18 0.22 0.73 -4.22
C VAL A 18 -0.35 2.14 -4.34
N PHE A 19 -1.36 2.46 -3.54
CA PHE A 19 -2.02 3.76 -3.56
C PHE A 19 -1.15 4.84 -2.90
N SER A 20 -0.48 4.53 -1.79
CA SER A 20 0.44 5.45 -1.11
C SER A 20 1.63 5.88 -1.96
N ILE A 21 2.14 5.00 -2.83
CA ILE A 21 3.18 5.37 -3.81
C ILE A 21 2.68 6.46 -4.79
N ILE A 22 1.39 6.46 -5.11
CA ILE A 22 0.78 7.36 -6.11
C ILE A 22 0.39 8.69 -5.46
N ASP A 23 -0.30 8.65 -4.32
CA ASP A 23 -0.88 9.83 -3.69
C ASP A 23 0.01 10.48 -2.61
N GLY A 24 1.09 9.81 -2.19
CA GLY A 24 2.02 10.29 -1.17
C GLY A 24 1.49 10.20 0.27
N GLN A 25 0.35 9.56 0.49
CA GLN A 25 -0.16 9.30 1.84
C GLN A 25 0.68 8.23 2.54
N LYS A 26 0.62 8.24 3.87
CA LYS A 26 1.39 7.30 4.71
C LYS A 26 1.00 5.86 4.42
N VAL A 27 1.99 4.97 4.54
CA VAL A 27 1.80 3.52 4.57
C VAL A 27 2.55 2.96 5.77
N GLY A 28 2.18 1.77 6.21
CA GLY A 28 2.71 1.17 7.42
C GLY A 28 1.93 -0.09 7.77
N VAL A 29 1.97 -0.48 9.03
CA VAL A 29 1.14 -1.56 9.57
C VAL A 29 0.33 -1.01 10.73
N THR A 30 -0.94 -1.40 10.80
CA THR A 30 -1.88 -1.01 11.85
C THR A 30 -2.51 -2.24 12.48
N ILE A 31 -2.46 -2.31 13.81
CA ILE A 31 -3.21 -3.27 14.61
C ILE A 31 -4.42 -2.54 15.21
N HIS A 32 -5.62 -3.03 14.94
CA HIS A 32 -6.84 -2.37 15.38
C HIS A 32 -7.97 -3.36 15.74
N GLU A 33 -8.96 -2.87 16.47
CA GLU A 33 -10.21 -3.58 16.71
C GLU A 33 -11.09 -3.53 15.45
N ILE A 34 -11.85 -4.60 15.21
CA ILE A 34 -12.74 -4.69 14.04
C ILE A 34 -14.09 -4.10 14.42
N ASP A 35 -14.64 -3.25 13.56
CA ASP A 35 -16.04 -2.83 13.61
C ASP A 35 -16.78 -3.20 12.31
N ASP A 36 -17.88 -2.53 12.00
CA ASP A 36 -18.73 -2.79 10.84
C ASP A 36 -18.14 -2.27 9.51
N GLN A 37 -17.01 -1.55 9.55
CA GLN A 37 -16.33 -1.00 8.39
C GLN A 37 -14.96 -1.66 8.13
N LEU A 38 -14.55 -1.70 6.86
CA LEU A 38 -13.27 -2.34 6.47
C LEU A 38 -12.08 -1.50 6.92
N ASP A 39 -11.08 -2.14 7.54
CA ASP A 39 -9.86 -1.53 8.06
C ASP A 39 -10.15 -0.22 8.82
N HIS A 40 -11.13 -0.28 9.72
CA HIS A 40 -11.62 0.83 10.53
C HIS A 40 -11.73 0.38 12.00
N GLY A 41 -11.96 1.34 12.88
CA GLY A 41 -12.14 1.12 14.31
C GLY A 41 -10.94 1.56 15.15
N PRO A 42 -11.02 1.35 16.48
CA PRO A 42 -10.00 1.79 17.41
C PRO A 42 -8.62 1.15 17.17
N ILE A 43 -7.60 1.98 17.01
CA ILE A 43 -6.20 1.59 16.78
C ILE A 43 -5.53 1.26 18.11
N ILE A 44 -4.86 0.11 18.16
CA ILE A 44 -4.04 -0.36 19.28
C ILE A 44 -2.60 0.10 19.08
N ALA A 45 -2.03 -0.24 17.93
CA ALA A 45 -0.66 0.09 17.57
C ALA A 45 -0.54 0.33 16.07
N GLN A 46 0.42 1.14 15.67
CA GLN A 46 0.74 1.35 14.25
C GLN A 46 2.18 1.78 14.09
N GLN A 47 2.80 1.38 12.99
CA GLN A 47 4.15 1.78 12.63
C GLN A 47 4.19 2.20 11.16
N GLU A 48 4.72 3.39 10.91
CA GLU A 48 4.86 3.96 9.56
C GLU A 48 6.07 3.32 8.84
N CYS A 49 5.92 3.11 7.53
CA CYS A 49 6.98 2.68 6.64
C CYS A 49 7.28 3.80 5.65
N ALA A 50 8.54 4.26 5.60
CA ALA A 50 8.98 5.22 4.61
C ALA A 50 8.90 4.62 3.20
N ILE A 51 8.55 5.46 2.22
CA ILE A 51 8.59 5.14 0.80
C ILE A 51 9.70 5.97 0.17
N GLU A 52 10.74 5.29 -0.31
CA GLU A 52 11.85 5.92 -1.01
C GLU A 52 11.51 6.18 -2.48
N SER A 53 12.28 7.06 -3.13
CA SER A 53 12.03 7.42 -4.53
C SER A 53 12.28 6.27 -5.52
N TRP A 54 13.10 5.29 -5.13
CA TRP A 54 13.39 4.08 -5.90
C TRP A 54 12.50 2.89 -5.52
N ASP A 55 11.56 3.05 -4.59
CA ASP A 55 10.72 1.94 -4.16
C ASP A 55 9.66 1.56 -5.19
N SER A 56 9.41 0.26 -5.26
CA SER A 56 8.26 -0.35 -5.93
C SER A 56 7.26 -0.87 -4.89
N SER A 57 6.06 -1.26 -5.32
CA SER A 57 5.11 -1.94 -4.42
C SER A 57 5.72 -3.18 -3.77
N GLY A 58 6.53 -3.94 -4.50
CA GLY A 58 7.22 -5.12 -3.96
C GLY A 58 8.19 -4.79 -2.83
N SER A 59 9.06 -3.80 -3.02
CA SER A 59 10.07 -3.43 -2.01
C SER A 59 9.47 -2.80 -0.76
N VAL A 60 8.42 -1.99 -0.90
CA VAL A 60 7.66 -1.47 0.26
C VAL A 60 6.95 -2.62 0.97
N TYR A 61 6.27 -3.49 0.23
CA TYR A 61 5.53 -4.60 0.82
C TYR A 61 6.43 -5.56 1.61
N ALA A 62 7.63 -5.86 1.12
CA ALA A 62 8.61 -6.66 1.85
C ALA A 62 8.92 -6.04 3.23
N ARG A 63 9.17 -4.73 3.30
CA ARG A 63 9.39 -4.04 4.58
C ARG A 63 8.14 -4.00 5.46
N LEU A 64 6.95 -3.92 4.88
CA LEU A 64 5.70 -4.01 5.65
C LEU A 64 5.55 -5.37 6.34
N MET A 65 5.98 -6.46 5.71
CA MET A 65 5.93 -7.80 6.33
C MET A 65 6.89 -7.92 7.53
N ASP A 66 8.04 -7.27 7.45
CA ASP A 66 8.98 -7.20 8.58
C ASP A 66 8.39 -6.36 9.73
N ILE A 67 7.86 -5.17 9.42
CA ILE A 67 7.18 -4.32 10.40
C ILE A 67 6.00 -5.05 11.03
N GLU A 68 5.19 -5.77 10.26
CA GLU A 68 4.04 -6.50 10.75
C GLU A 68 4.44 -7.57 11.76
N ARG A 69 5.48 -8.35 11.43
CA ARG A 69 6.05 -9.34 12.33
C ARG A 69 6.51 -8.70 13.64
N GLU A 70 7.29 -7.63 13.56
CA GLU A 70 7.83 -6.94 14.74
C GLU A 70 6.71 -6.38 15.62
N LEU A 71 5.77 -5.64 15.02
CA LEU A 71 4.68 -4.98 15.72
C LEU A 71 3.73 -5.97 16.39
N VAL A 72 3.43 -7.09 15.72
CA VAL A 72 2.61 -8.17 16.32
C VAL A 72 3.33 -8.81 17.49
N LEU A 73 4.63 -9.11 17.36
CA LEU A 73 5.40 -9.73 18.45
C LEU A 73 5.53 -8.79 19.66
N GLU A 74 5.73 -7.50 19.42
CA GLU A 74 5.80 -6.48 20.47
C GLU A 74 4.49 -6.39 21.26
N HIS A 75 3.35 -6.38 20.57
CA HIS A 75 2.05 -6.16 21.19
C HIS A 75 1.28 -7.46 21.51
N PHE A 76 1.83 -8.64 21.22
CA PHE A 76 1.14 -9.92 21.38
C PHE A 76 0.60 -10.13 22.81
N ALA A 77 1.41 -9.83 23.84
CA ALA A 77 1.03 -10.04 25.23
C ALA A 77 -0.13 -9.12 25.64
N SER A 78 -0.07 -7.82 25.34
CA SER A 78 -1.15 -6.89 25.69
C SER A 78 -2.43 -7.19 24.94
N ILE A 79 -2.33 -7.59 23.66
CA ILE A 79 -3.45 -8.04 22.84
C ILE A 79 -4.11 -9.29 23.44
N ARG A 80 -3.32 -10.32 23.75
CA ARG A 80 -3.82 -11.57 24.36
C ARG A 80 -4.52 -11.31 25.69
N ASP A 81 -3.95 -10.44 26.51
CA ASP A 81 -4.43 -10.17 27.88
C ASP A 81 -5.52 -9.09 27.92
N GLY A 82 -5.83 -8.43 26.79
CA GLY A 82 -6.80 -7.34 26.72
C GLY A 82 -6.40 -6.09 27.52
N SER A 83 -5.10 -5.91 27.79
CA SER A 83 -4.56 -4.83 28.64
C SER A 83 -4.11 -3.59 27.85
N TYR A 84 -4.38 -3.56 26.54
CA TYR A 84 -4.07 -2.43 25.67
C TYR A 84 -5.09 -1.29 25.83
N THR A 85 -4.67 -0.09 25.42
CA THR A 85 -5.58 1.03 25.19
C THR A 85 -5.69 1.31 23.70
N THR A 86 -6.81 1.89 23.30
CA THR A 86 -7.07 2.21 21.90
C THR A 86 -7.28 3.70 21.70
N ARG A 87 -7.10 4.14 20.45
CA ARG A 87 -7.51 5.47 20.00
C ARG A 87 -8.26 5.35 18.68
N SER A 88 -9.35 6.09 18.53
CA SER A 88 -9.99 6.21 17.21
C SER A 88 -9.18 7.16 16.32
N PRO A 89 -9.12 6.91 15.00
CA PRO A 89 -8.60 7.88 14.05
C PRO A 89 -9.34 9.22 14.18
N ALA A 90 -8.64 10.34 13.97
CA ALA A 90 -9.25 11.68 14.02
C ALA A 90 -10.08 12.03 12.77
N ILE A 91 -9.89 11.28 11.69
CA ILE A 91 -10.55 11.44 10.39
C ILE A 91 -10.89 10.06 9.82
N GLU A 92 -11.86 9.99 8.90
CA GLU A 92 -12.28 8.75 8.23
C GLU A 92 -11.25 8.20 7.23
N GLY A 93 -10.44 9.11 6.65
CA GLY A 93 -9.49 8.80 5.58
C GLY A 93 -10.17 8.39 4.28
N ASN A 94 -9.61 7.40 3.59
CA ASN A 94 -10.09 6.92 2.30
C ASN A 94 -9.98 5.40 2.19
N LEU A 95 -10.81 4.81 1.33
CA LEU A 95 -10.92 3.36 1.13
C LEU A 95 -10.71 3.02 -0.34
N ASN A 96 -9.77 2.11 -0.60
CA ASN A 96 -9.55 1.52 -1.92
C ASN A 96 -10.03 0.06 -1.92
N LEU A 97 -10.74 -0.32 -2.97
CA LEU A 97 -11.27 -1.67 -3.17
C LEU A 97 -10.52 -2.35 -4.31
N LYS A 98 -10.73 -3.66 -4.45
CA LYS A 98 -10.15 -4.45 -5.54
C LYS A 98 -10.41 -3.82 -6.92
N LYS A 99 -11.61 -3.28 -7.16
CA LYS A 99 -11.97 -2.64 -8.44
C LYS A 99 -11.08 -1.43 -8.77
N ASP A 100 -10.61 -0.71 -7.76
CA ASP A 100 -9.82 0.51 -7.95
C ASP A 100 -8.39 0.11 -8.37
N PHE A 101 -7.86 -0.97 -7.78
CA PHE A 101 -6.62 -1.59 -8.25
C PHE A 101 -6.76 -2.12 -9.68
N GLU A 102 -7.85 -2.81 -10.01
CA GLU A 102 -8.07 -3.33 -11.37
C GLU A 102 -8.13 -2.22 -12.43
N GLN A 103 -8.72 -1.07 -12.10
CA GLN A 103 -8.72 0.11 -12.97
C GLN A 103 -7.33 0.70 -13.14
N LEU A 104 -6.57 0.81 -12.04
CA LEU A 104 -5.22 1.37 -12.06
C LEU A 104 -4.26 0.58 -12.97
N ARG A 105 -4.47 -0.73 -13.13
CA ARG A 105 -3.62 -1.62 -13.94
C ARG A 105 -3.58 -1.27 -15.44
N GLN A 106 -4.65 -0.69 -15.99
CA GLN A 106 -4.70 -0.36 -17.41
C GLN A 106 -4.04 0.99 -17.67
N LEU A 107 -2.95 0.99 -18.42
CA LEU A 107 -2.25 2.20 -18.83
C LEU A 107 -2.88 2.72 -20.13
N ASP A 108 -3.40 3.95 -20.10
CA ASP A 108 -3.81 4.67 -21.30
C ASP A 108 -2.59 5.39 -21.88
N LEU A 109 -2.19 5.01 -23.10
CA LEU A 109 -1.04 5.60 -23.77
C LEU A 109 -1.25 7.08 -24.16
N ASN A 110 -2.48 7.57 -24.10
CA ASN A 110 -2.82 8.97 -24.37
C ASN A 110 -2.99 9.80 -23.09
N GLU A 111 -2.81 9.21 -21.92
CA GLU A 111 -2.84 9.94 -20.66
C GLU A 111 -1.73 11.00 -20.64
N HIS A 112 -2.06 12.22 -20.22
CA HIS A 112 -1.11 13.32 -20.07
C HIS A 112 -0.76 13.52 -18.60
N GLY A 113 0.52 13.75 -18.30
CA GLY A 113 1.02 13.89 -16.93
C GLY A 113 2.53 14.18 -16.91
N THR A 114 3.08 14.32 -15.72
CA THR A 114 4.53 14.47 -15.55
C THR A 114 5.23 13.12 -15.61
N PHE A 115 6.53 13.11 -15.91
CA PHE A 115 7.32 11.87 -15.80
C PHE A 115 7.26 11.26 -14.40
N GLY A 116 7.29 12.09 -13.34
CA GLY A 116 7.17 11.64 -11.96
C GLY A 116 5.84 10.91 -11.69
N HIS A 117 4.72 11.43 -12.21
CA HIS A 117 3.41 10.79 -12.12
C HIS A 117 3.42 9.39 -12.76
N PHE A 118 3.92 9.29 -13.99
CA PHE A 118 3.98 8.00 -14.68
C PHE A 118 4.96 7.02 -14.01
N LEU A 119 6.10 7.52 -13.51
CA LEU A 119 7.06 6.68 -12.79
C LEU A 119 6.47 6.15 -11.48
N ASN A 120 5.74 6.99 -10.73
CA ASN A 120 4.99 6.58 -9.54
C ASN A 120 3.97 5.51 -9.89
N ARG A 121 3.20 5.68 -10.97
CA ARG A 121 2.22 4.67 -11.39
C ARG A 121 2.87 3.34 -11.78
N LEU A 122 3.98 3.36 -12.51
CA LEU A 122 4.69 2.14 -12.90
C LEU A 122 5.32 1.43 -11.69
N ARG A 123 5.96 2.16 -10.78
CA ARG A 123 6.58 1.55 -9.59
C ARG A 123 5.55 1.08 -8.57
N ALA A 124 4.39 1.74 -8.46
CA ALA A 124 3.24 1.28 -7.69
C ALA A 124 2.70 -0.05 -8.20
N LEU A 125 2.66 -0.25 -9.52
CA LEU A 125 2.18 -1.49 -10.13
C LEU A 125 3.27 -2.56 -10.25
N THR A 126 4.52 -2.22 -9.96
CA THR A 126 5.63 -3.19 -9.96
C THR A 126 5.71 -3.89 -8.60
N HIS A 127 5.48 -5.19 -8.61
CA HIS A 127 5.62 -6.06 -7.44
C HIS A 127 6.19 -7.37 -7.94
N ASP A 128 7.48 -7.61 -7.72
CA ASP A 128 8.20 -8.78 -8.22
C ASP A 128 7.87 -9.09 -9.70
N ASP A 129 7.43 -10.32 -9.98
CA ASP A 129 7.08 -10.81 -11.31
C ASP A 129 5.57 -10.66 -11.64
N PHE A 130 4.79 -9.99 -10.78
CA PHE A 130 3.37 -9.79 -11.06
C PHE A 130 3.16 -8.95 -12.32
N ARG A 131 2.33 -9.48 -13.21
CA ARG A 131 1.92 -8.83 -14.47
C ARG A 131 0.73 -7.90 -14.23
N ASN A 132 0.98 -6.84 -13.45
CA ASN A 132 -0.05 -5.91 -13.02
C ASN A 132 -0.37 -4.88 -14.10
N ALA A 133 0.59 -4.00 -14.45
CA ALA A 133 0.38 -2.93 -15.41
C ALA A 133 0.36 -3.47 -16.84
N TRP A 134 -0.57 -2.97 -17.66
CA TRP A 134 -0.65 -3.33 -19.06
C TRP A 134 -1.26 -2.23 -19.92
N PHE A 135 -0.92 -2.22 -21.20
CA PHE A 135 -1.61 -1.43 -22.22
C PHE A 135 -1.95 -2.32 -23.43
N VAL A 136 -2.72 -1.78 -24.37
CA VAL A 136 -2.99 -2.39 -25.67
C VAL A 136 -2.36 -1.51 -26.74
N ASP A 137 -1.50 -2.08 -27.59
CA ASP A 137 -0.86 -1.35 -28.68
C ASP A 137 -1.82 -1.12 -29.86
N ALA A 138 -1.36 -0.38 -30.88
CA ALA A 138 -2.17 -0.07 -32.06
C ALA A 138 -2.61 -1.31 -32.87
N SER A 139 -1.97 -2.47 -32.67
CA SER A 139 -2.35 -3.73 -33.32
C SER A 139 -3.41 -4.52 -32.53
N GLY A 140 -3.79 -4.05 -31.34
CA GLY A 140 -4.68 -4.77 -30.43
C GLY A 140 -3.96 -5.76 -29.50
N ARG A 141 -2.62 -5.75 -29.45
CA ARG A 141 -1.85 -6.67 -28.61
C ARG A 141 -1.71 -6.10 -27.20
N LYS A 142 -2.05 -6.91 -26.19
CA LYS A 142 -1.81 -6.59 -24.77
C LYS A 142 -0.34 -6.77 -24.42
N ILE A 143 0.25 -5.74 -23.79
CA ILE A 143 1.65 -5.71 -23.36
C ILE A 143 1.69 -5.40 -21.87
N PHE A 144 2.38 -6.23 -21.10
CA PHE A 144 2.61 -6.01 -19.67
C PHE A 144 3.86 -5.16 -19.45
N VAL A 145 3.82 -4.33 -18.41
CA VAL A 145 4.88 -3.40 -18.08
C VAL A 145 5.24 -3.54 -16.61
N ARG A 146 6.54 -3.45 -16.30
CA ARG A 146 7.10 -3.24 -14.96
C ARG A 146 8.34 -2.39 -15.09
N VAL A 147 8.73 -1.71 -14.02
CA VAL A 147 9.93 -0.87 -13.97
C VAL A 147 10.97 -1.48 -13.04
N VAL A 148 12.24 -1.16 -13.26
CA VAL A 148 13.32 -1.44 -12.31
C VAL A 148 13.93 -0.09 -11.94
N LEU A 149 14.01 0.19 -10.65
CA LEU A 149 14.63 1.38 -10.10
C LEU A 149 15.78 0.92 -9.20
N GLU A 150 16.97 1.46 -9.44
CA GLU A 150 18.18 1.11 -8.70
C GLU A 150 18.84 2.41 -8.25
N PRO A 151 18.97 2.67 -6.93
CA PRO A 151 19.71 3.82 -6.45
C PRO A 151 21.22 3.63 -6.68
N GLU A 152 21.94 4.72 -6.96
CA GLU A 152 23.40 4.69 -7.07
C GLU A 152 24.03 4.25 -5.74
N LYS A 153 25.04 3.37 -5.79
CA LYS A 153 25.79 2.97 -4.60
C LYS A 153 26.64 4.15 -4.12
N THR A 154 26.31 4.68 -2.95
CA THR A 154 27.18 5.60 -2.18
C THR A 154 28.43 4.92 -1.68
#